data_AF-A0AAN8SUE3-F1
#
_entry.id   AF-A0AAN8SUE3-F1
#
_cell.length_a   1.000
_cell.length_b   1.000
_cell.length_c   1.000
_cell.angle_alpha   90.00
_cell.angle_beta   90.00
_cell.angle_gamma   90.00
#
_symmetry.space_group_name_H-M   'P 1'
#
loop_
_entity.id
_entity.type
_entity.pdbx_description
1 polymer ?
#
loop_
_entity_poly.entity_id
_entity_poly.type
_entity_poly.pdbx_seq_one_letter_code
_entity_poly.pdbx_strand_id
1 'polypeptide(L)'
;MIQGSNLSSWPDFFPFALWSLWINRNHNTFNNKSSLLLPSVVKNKTLESCCYSNHAQNPQASDLMSIKWSPPTTRTFKLNTNGSFSKDRSKGGTGGVIRDHNG
;
A
#
# COMPACT_ATOMS: atom_id res chain seq x y z
N MET A 1 32.25 -14.72 -0.10
CA MET A 1 31.43 -14.97 1.10
C MET A 1 30.49 -13.79 1.27
N ILE A 2 29.23 -13.94 0.90
CA ILE A 2 28.23 -12.89 1.07
C ILE A 2 27.94 -12.82 2.57
N GLN A 3 28.34 -11.72 3.23
CA GLN A 3 27.93 -11.42 4.59
C GLN A 3 26.40 -11.47 4.63
N GLY A 4 25.84 -12.37 5.44
CA GLY A 4 24.43 -12.36 5.79
C GLY A 4 24.14 -11.11 6.61
N SER A 5 23.87 -10.00 5.94
CA SER A 5 23.24 -8.85 6.58
C SER A 5 21.90 -9.30 7.15
N ASN A 6 21.66 -8.97 8.41
CA ASN A 6 20.48 -9.36 9.18
C ASN A 6 19.21 -9.27 8.32
N LEU A 7 18.67 -10.45 7.96
CA LEU A 7 17.46 -10.53 7.17
C LEU A 7 16.31 -9.84 7.93
N SER A 8 15.90 -8.71 7.38
CA SER A 8 14.56 -8.13 7.51
C SER A 8 14.12 -7.83 8.93
N SER A 9 14.36 -6.59 9.36
CA SER A 9 13.74 -6.06 10.57
C SER A 9 12.21 -6.13 10.46
N TRP A 10 11.50 -6.17 11.59
CA TRP A 10 10.02 -6.17 11.59
C TRP A 10 9.40 -5.06 10.72
N PRO A 11 9.95 -3.82 10.68
CA PRO A 11 9.52 -2.79 9.73
C PRO A 11 9.51 -3.19 8.25
N ASP A 12 10.46 -4.01 7.81
CA ASP A 12 10.57 -4.44 6.41
C ASP A 12 9.58 -5.56 6.08
N PHE A 13 9.27 -6.41 7.05
CA PHE A 13 8.37 -7.56 6.87
C PHE A 13 6.89 -7.20 7.03
N PHE A 14 6.58 -6.34 8.00
CA PHE A 14 5.22 -5.97 8.39
C PHE A 14 4.33 -5.47 7.24
N PRO A 15 4.75 -4.53 6.36
CA PRO A 15 3.90 -4.06 5.26
C PRO A 15 3.57 -5.18 4.27
N PHE A 16 4.53 -6.06 3.97
CA PHE A 16 4.30 -7.20 3.08
C PHE A 16 3.39 -8.25 3.71
N ALA A 17 3.44 -8.42 5.03
CA ALA A 17 2.53 -9.30 5.75
C ALA A 17 1.08 -8.81 5.65
N LEU A 18 0.84 -7.52 5.93
CA LEU A 18 -0.48 -6.91 5.82
C LEU A 18 -1.01 -6.97 4.38
N TRP A 19 -0.17 -6.61 3.40
CA TRP A 19 -0.53 -6.66 1.99
C TRP A 19 -0.90 -8.08 1.53
N SER A 20 -0.06 -9.06 1.89
CA SER A 20 -0.29 -10.46 1.52
C SER A 20 -1.53 -11.03 2.17
N LEU A 21 -1.83 -10.62 3.42
CA LEU A 21 -3.06 -11.01 4.12
C LEU A 21 -4.29 -10.45 3.40
N TRP A 22 -4.26 -9.17 3.04
CA TRP A 22 -5.35 -8.50 2.32
C TRP A 22 -5.60 -9.14 0.94
N ILE A 23 -4.54 -9.36 0.15
CA ILE A 23 -4.65 -10.02 -1.17
C ILE A 23 -5.19 -11.44 -1.02
N ASN A 24 -4.67 -12.24 -0.09
CA ASN A 24 -5.10 -13.63 0.10
C ASN A 24 -6.57 -13.69 0.52
N ARG A 25 -7.01 -12.81 1.44
CA ARG A 25 -8.42 -12.69 1.82
C ARG A 25 -9.29 -12.36 0.61
N ASN A 26 -8.96 -11.31 -0.14
CA ASN A 26 -9.75 -10.87 -1.28
C ASN A 26 -9.84 -11.94 -2.35
N HIS A 27 -8.73 -12.59 -2.66
CA HIS A 27 -8.71 -13.67 -3.62
C HIS A 27 -9.60 -14.84 -3.19
N ASN A 28 -9.59 -15.19 -1.90
CA ASN A 28 -10.50 -16.21 -1.37
C ASN A 28 -11.97 -15.79 -1.49
N THR A 29 -12.30 -14.53 -1.16
CA THR A 29 -13.67 -14.01 -1.21
C THR A 29 -14.21 -13.90 -2.64
N PHE A 30 -13.43 -13.37 -3.58
CA PHE A 30 -13.92 -13.05 -4.92
C PHE A 30 -13.72 -14.17 -5.94
N ASN A 31 -12.76 -15.08 -5.71
CA ASN A 31 -12.47 -16.18 -6.65
C ASN A 31 -12.86 -17.55 -6.10
N ASN A 32 -13.66 -17.58 -5.03
CA ASN A 32 -14.13 -18.80 -4.35
C ASN A 32 -13.00 -19.80 -4.06
N LYS A 33 -11.85 -19.28 -3.61
CA LYS A 33 -10.68 -20.09 -3.22
C LYS A 33 -10.55 -20.14 -1.71
N SER A 34 -9.84 -21.14 -1.22
CA SER A 34 -9.54 -21.31 0.20
C SER A 34 -8.03 -21.51 0.42
N SER A 35 -7.22 -20.61 -0.14
CA SER A 35 -5.77 -20.69 0.03
C SER A 35 -5.33 -20.17 1.39
N LEU A 36 -4.45 -20.92 2.04
CA LEU A 36 -3.73 -20.48 3.22
C LEU A 36 -2.54 -19.61 2.79
N LEU A 37 -2.34 -18.49 3.49
CA LEU A 37 -1.15 -17.66 3.29
C LEU A 37 0.03 -18.31 4.00
N LEU A 38 1.03 -18.74 3.24
CA LEU A 38 2.26 -19.30 3.80
C LEU A 38 3.24 -18.18 4.20
N PRO A 39 3.86 -18.22 5.39
CA PRO A 39 4.85 -17.22 5.81
C PRO A 39 6.05 -17.09 4.86
N SER A 40 6.41 -18.17 4.16
CA SER A 40 7.46 -18.18 3.14
C SER A 40 7.16 -17.25 1.97
N VAL A 41 5.88 -17.11 1.58
CA VAL A 41 5.46 -16.21 0.50
C VAL A 41 5.70 -14.75 0.90
N VAL A 42 5.40 -14.40 2.16
CA VAL A 42 5.65 -13.05 2.68
C VAL A 42 7.15 -12.78 2.74
N LYS A 43 7.93 -13.73 3.27
CA LYS A 43 9.38 -13.60 3.38
C LYS A 43 10.04 -13.42 2.01
N ASN A 44 9.63 -14.20 1.00
CA ASN A 44 10.17 -14.07 -0.36
C ASN A 44 9.87 -12.70 -0.96
N LYS A 45 8.64 -12.17 -0.79
CA LYS A 45 8.27 -10.82 -1.25
C LYS A 45 9.11 -9.72 -0.57
N THR A 46 9.35 -9.84 0.73
CA THR A 46 10.21 -8.91 1.47
C THR A 46 11.65 -8.95 0.95
N LEU A 47 12.19 -10.15 0.68
CA LEU A 47 13.55 -10.31 0.16
C LEU A 47 13.71 -9.77 -1.25
N GLU A 48 12.76 -10.08 -2.14
CA GLU A 48 12.71 -9.52 -3.50
C GLU A 48 12.74 -7.99 -3.44
N SER A 49 11.89 -7.37 -2.62
CA SER A 49 11.85 -5.92 -2.48
C SER A 49 13.19 -5.35 -1.99
N CYS A 50 13.83 -5.99 -1.01
CA CYS A 50 15.13 -5.52 -0.51
C CYS A 50 16.20 -5.57 -1.61
N CYS A 51 16.23 -6.64 -2.41
CA CYS A 51 17.13 -6.74 -3.56
C CYS A 51 16.88 -5.64 -4.60
N TYR A 52 15.61 -5.31 -4.90
CA TYR A 52 15.27 -4.22 -5.81
C TYR A 52 15.59 -2.82 -5.26
N SER A 53 15.41 -2.60 -3.95
CA SER A 53 15.74 -1.32 -3.30
C SER A 53 17.24 -1.06 -3.19
N ASN A 54 18.05 -2.11 -3.05
CA ASN A 54 19.52 -2.01 -3.01
C ASN A 54 20.17 -1.86 -4.39
N HIS A 55 19.42 -2.08 -5.47
CA HIS A 55 19.88 -1.70 -6.80
C HIS A 55 19.87 -0.17 -6.86
N ALA A 56 21.07 0.43 -6.92
CA ALA A 56 21.28 1.87 -6.92
C ALA A 56 20.22 2.55 -7.80
N GLN A 57 19.30 3.25 -7.14
CA GLN A 57 18.35 4.11 -7.84
C GLN A 57 19.21 5.20 -8.46
N ASN A 58 19.42 5.13 -9.77
CA ASN A 58 19.87 6.30 -10.50
C ASN A 58 18.77 7.33 -10.27
N PRO A 59 19.00 8.43 -9.54
CA PRO A 59 17.94 9.36 -9.21
C PRO A 59 17.50 10.00 -10.53
N GLN A 60 16.50 9.40 -11.17
CA GLN A 60 15.71 10.09 -12.15
C GLN A 60 15.16 11.30 -11.39
N ALA A 61 15.57 12.49 -11.82
CA ALA A 61 14.92 13.71 -11.40
C ALA A 61 13.43 13.48 -11.64
N SER A 62 12.70 13.24 -10.55
CA SER A 62 11.26 13.17 -10.64
C SER A 62 10.83 14.57 -10.99
N ASP A 63 10.43 14.79 -12.24
CA ASP A 63 9.64 15.96 -12.56
C ASP A 63 8.44 15.88 -11.62
N LEU A 64 8.44 16.76 -10.61
CA LEU A 64 7.35 16.93 -9.68
C LEU A 64 6.16 17.44 -10.49
N MET A 65 5.41 16.51 -11.09
CA MET A 65 4.16 16.84 -11.73
C MET A 65 3.23 17.36 -10.63
N SER A 66 3.00 18.67 -10.66
CA SER A 66 2.00 19.31 -9.82
C SER A 66 0.61 18.82 -10.23
N ILE A 67 0.14 17.73 -9.63
CA ILE A 67 -1.23 17.24 -9.82
C ILE A 67 -2.16 18.15 -9.01
N LYS A 68 -2.83 19.09 -9.70
CA LYS A 68 -3.91 19.89 -9.11
C LYS A 68 -5.22 19.12 -9.18
N TRP A 69 -6.06 19.28 -8.16
CA TRP A 69 -7.41 18.72 -8.18
C TRP A 69 -8.26 19.39 -9.27
N SER A 70 -9.01 18.60 -10.03
CA SER A 70 -10.02 19.05 -10.98
C SER A 70 -11.38 18.40 -10.65
N PRO A 71 -12.51 19.09 -10.90
CA PRO A 71 -13.82 18.48 -10.83
C PRO A 71 -13.94 17.25 -11.74
N PRO A 72 -14.75 16.24 -11.36
CA PRO A 72 -15.09 15.11 -12.24
C PRO A 72 -15.82 15.58 -13.51
N THR A 73 -15.81 14.75 -14.55
CA THR A 73 -16.56 15.02 -15.79
C THR A 73 -18.06 14.93 -15.55
N THR A 74 -18.87 15.60 -16.37
CA THR A 74 -20.33 15.59 -16.27
C THR A 74 -20.86 14.16 -16.21
N ARG A 75 -21.84 13.91 -15.32
CA ARG A 75 -22.42 12.58 -15.03
C ARG A 75 -21.49 11.59 -14.33
N THR A 76 -20.34 12.05 -13.82
CA THR A 76 -19.49 11.26 -12.92
C THR A 76 -19.36 11.93 -11.56
N PHE A 77 -19.03 11.13 -10.55
CA PHE A 77 -18.79 11.60 -9.19
C PHE A 77 -17.37 11.22 -8.76
N LYS A 78 -16.75 12.09 -7.96
CA LYS A 78 -15.44 11.82 -7.35
C LYS A 78 -15.62 11.69 -5.85
N LEU A 79 -15.24 10.55 -5.30
CA LEU A 79 -15.19 10.32 -3.86
C LEU A 79 -13.76 10.56 -3.36
N ASN A 80 -13.57 11.62 -2.59
CA ASN A 80 -12.33 11.84 -1.85
C ASN A 80 -12.54 11.33 -0.42
N THR A 81 -11.67 10.45 0.06
CA THR A 81 -11.70 9.97 1.45
C THR A 81 -10.40 10.33 2.16
N ASN A 82 -10.48 10.56 3.47
CA ASN A 82 -9.30 10.70 4.32
C ASN A 82 -9.54 10.02 5.67
N GLY A 83 -8.46 9.52 6.26
CA GLY A 83 -8.45 8.96 7.60
C GLY A 83 -7.62 9.83 8.53
N SER A 84 -8.00 9.87 9.81
CA SER A 84 -7.20 10.47 10.88
C SER A 84 -7.12 9.51 12.06
N PHE A 85 -5.97 9.50 12.73
CA PHE A 85 -5.77 8.74 13.95
C PHE A 85 -5.03 9.61 14.97
N SER A 86 -5.59 9.67 16.18
CA SER A 86 -5.03 10.37 17.32
C SER A 86 -4.51 9.33 18.31
N LYS A 87 -3.18 9.30 18.48
CA LYS A 87 -2.51 8.36 19.38
C LYS A 87 -2.82 8.67 20.84
N ASP A 88 -2.86 9.96 21.19
CA ASP A 88 -3.16 10.47 22.54
C ASP A 88 -4.56 10.07 23.00
N ARG A 89 -5.54 10.02 22.09
CA ARG A 89 -6.92 9.63 22.41
C ARG A 89 -7.24 8.18 22.06
N SER A 90 -6.26 7.43 21.53
CA SER A 90 -6.43 6.09 20.96
C SER A 90 -7.69 5.96 20.08
N LYS A 91 -7.97 7.00 19.28
CA LYS A 91 -9.22 7.12 18.50
C LYS A 91 -8.88 7.41 17.04
N GLY A 92 -9.59 6.72 16.15
CA GLY A 92 -9.57 6.95 14.72
C GLY A 92 -10.88 7.57 14.24
N GLY A 93 -10.81 8.31 13.14
CA GLY A 93 -11.96 8.82 12.42
C GLY A 93 -11.71 8.73 10.92
N THR A 94 -12.76 8.51 10.14
CA THR A 94 -12.73 8.54 8.68
C THR A 94 -13.74 9.56 8.19
N GLY A 95 -13.46 10.18 7.06
CA GLY A 95 -14.34 11.14 6.41
C GLY A 95 -14.23 11.03 4.90
N GLY A 96 -15.30 11.42 4.21
CA GLY A 96 -15.31 11.46 2.77
C GLY A 96 -16.22 12.56 2.24
N VAL A 97 -15.94 13.00 1.03
CA VAL A 97 -16.76 13.97 0.30
C VAL A 97 -16.96 13.47 -1.13
N ILE A 98 -18.22 13.42 -1.53
CA ILE A 98 -18.64 13.10 -2.90
C ILE A 98 -18.86 14.43 -3.60
N ARG A 99 -18.17 14.62 -4.72
CA ARG A 99 -18.26 15.82 -5.57
C ARG A 99 -18.80 15.46 -6.93
N ASP A 100 -19.59 16.36 -7.50
CA ASP A 100 -20.01 16.28 -8.89
C ASP A 100 -19.15 17.23 -9.74
N HIS A 101 -19.55 17.42 -11.00
CA HIS A 101 -18.88 18.32 -11.94
C HIS A 101 -18.82 19.80 -11.51
N ASN A 102 -19.63 20.22 -10.52
CA ASN A 102 -19.62 21.58 -9.95
C ASN A 102 -18.68 21.72 -8.74
N GLY A 103 -18.18 20.60 -8.19
CA GLY A 103 -17.21 20.55 -7.09
C GLY A 103 -17.77 20.02 -5.79
#